data_AF-A0AA43GQS6-F1
#
_entry.id   AF-A0AA43GQS6-F1
#
_cell.length_a   1.000
_cell.length_b   1.000
_cell.length_c   1.000
_cell.angle_alpha   90.00
_cell.angle_beta   90.00
_cell.angle_gamma   90.00
#
_symmetry.space_group_name_H-M   'P 1'
#
loop_
_entity.id
_entity.type
_entity.pdbx_description
1 polymer ?
#
loop_
_entity_poly.entity_id
_entity_poly.type
_entity_poly.pdbx_seq_one_letter_code
_entity_poly.pdbx_strand_id
1 'polypeptide(L)'
;MTGINDIYRIILPTADIVPTLTATGAKDYIATVSIYASHPEEYKNLFLERIYKKKKYIPITAKHACKLQGFPTNFEYHERDDIARKHFGNAVPIAVVEYITKELLKTLEV
;
A
#
# COMPACT_ATOMS: atom_id res chain seq x y z
N MET A 1 -2.41 -20.06 2.60
CA MET A 1 -2.81 -18.64 2.62
C MET A 1 -2.66 -18.15 4.05
N THR A 2 -1.89 -17.09 4.29
CA THR A 2 -1.60 -16.57 5.64
C THR A 2 -2.57 -15.43 5.99
N GLY A 3 -2.92 -15.28 7.26
CA GLY A 3 -3.84 -14.23 7.72
C GLY A 3 -5.01 -14.76 8.57
N ILE A 4 -5.89 -13.86 8.97
CA ILE A 4 -7.11 -14.18 9.75
C ILE A 4 -8.33 -13.95 8.84
N ASN A 5 -9.16 -14.96 8.66
CA ASN A 5 -10.39 -14.89 7.85
C ASN A 5 -10.13 -14.37 6.43
N ASP A 6 -9.18 -14.97 5.72
CA ASP A 6 -8.81 -14.58 4.35
C ASP A 6 -8.31 -13.12 4.19
N ILE A 7 -7.91 -12.49 5.29
CA ILE A 7 -7.30 -11.15 5.27
C ILE A 7 -5.83 -11.30 5.64
N TYR A 8 -4.93 -10.91 4.72
CA TYR A 8 -3.50 -10.94 5.02
C TYR A 8 -3.11 -9.78 5.93
N ARG A 9 -3.49 -8.55 5.57
CA ARG A 9 -3.34 -7.35 6.40
C ARG A 9 -4.30 -6.23 6.01
N ILE A 10 -4.48 -5.30 6.94
CA ILE A 10 -5.22 -4.06 6.73
C ILE A 10 -4.26 -2.90 7.02
N ILE A 11 -3.95 -2.11 6.01
CA ILE A 11 -3.07 -0.95 6.08
C ILE A 11 -3.88 0.24 6.58
N LEU A 12 -3.35 0.97 7.56
CA LEU A 12 -4.00 2.16 8.11
C LEU A 12 -3.66 3.41 7.28
N PRO A 13 -4.59 4.36 7.11
CA PRO A 13 -4.31 5.64 6.44
C PRO A 13 -3.16 6.43 7.08
N THR A 14 -2.91 6.19 8.36
CA THR A 14 -1.85 6.81 9.16
C THR A 14 -0.56 6.00 9.18
N ALA A 15 -0.45 4.92 8.39
CA ALA A 15 0.75 4.10 8.38
C ALA A 15 1.90 4.85 7.69
N ASP A 16 3.01 5.01 8.38
CA ASP A 16 4.23 5.64 7.83
C ASP A 16 4.95 4.76 6.81
N ILE A 17 4.78 3.43 6.94
CA ILE A 17 5.43 2.45 6.10
C ILE A 17 4.37 1.51 5.53
N VAL A 18 4.40 1.38 4.20
CA VAL A 18 3.60 0.41 3.47
C VAL A 18 4.53 -0.64 2.88
N PRO A 19 4.36 -1.94 3.21
CA PRO A 19 5.15 -3.00 2.63
C PRO A 19 4.88 -3.12 1.12
N THR A 20 5.86 -3.62 0.38
CA THR A 20 5.77 -3.81 -1.07
C THR A 20 4.56 -4.65 -1.45
N LEU A 21 3.79 -4.16 -2.43
CA LEU A 21 2.69 -4.90 -3.04
C LEU A 21 3.28 -5.92 -4.03
N THR A 22 2.93 -7.19 -3.89
CA THR A 22 3.41 -8.26 -4.79
C THR A 22 2.39 -8.56 -5.88
N ALA A 23 2.87 -8.87 -7.08
CA ALA A 23 2.03 -9.19 -8.23
C ALA A 23 1.18 -10.47 -8.08
N THR A 24 1.63 -11.43 -7.25
CA THR A 24 0.85 -12.62 -6.91
C THR A 24 -0.33 -12.32 -5.98
N GLY A 25 -0.42 -11.08 -5.47
CA GLY A 25 -1.59 -10.54 -4.78
C GLY A 25 -1.85 -11.20 -3.43
N ALA A 26 -1.26 -10.65 -2.37
CA ALA A 26 -1.81 -10.88 -1.05
C ALA A 26 -3.21 -10.24 -0.95
N LYS A 27 -4.10 -10.82 -0.13
CA LYS A 27 -5.42 -10.24 0.18
C LYS A 27 -5.22 -9.05 1.14
N ASP A 28 -4.64 -7.99 0.59
CA ASP A 28 -4.31 -6.73 1.26
C ASP A 28 -5.49 -5.76 1.16
N TYR A 29 -5.76 -5.07 2.28
CA TYR A 29 -6.83 -4.10 2.40
C TYR A 29 -6.28 -2.77 2.93
N ILE A 30 -7.02 -1.69 2.71
CA ILE A 30 -6.78 -0.39 3.33
C ILE A 30 -7.98 -0.02 4.21
N ALA A 31 -7.73 0.45 5.43
CA ALA A 31 -8.78 0.95 6.30
C ALA A 31 -9.36 2.26 5.76
N THR A 32 -10.67 2.43 5.86
CA THR A 32 -11.37 3.63 5.37
C THR A 32 -11.53 4.70 6.44
N VAL A 33 -11.06 4.43 7.66
CA VAL A 33 -11.11 5.34 8.80
C VAL A 33 -9.76 5.35 9.49
N SER A 34 -9.34 6.52 9.95
CA SER A 34 -8.14 6.67 10.78
C SER A 34 -8.47 6.39 12.25
N ILE A 35 -7.51 5.85 12.97
CA ILE A 35 -7.54 5.68 14.43
C ILE A 35 -6.25 6.24 15.01
N TYR A 36 -6.32 6.74 16.24
CA TYR A 36 -5.20 7.30 16.98
C TYR A 36 -5.27 6.78 18.41
N ALA A 37 -4.14 6.32 18.94
CA ALA A 37 -3.98 5.96 20.34
C ALA A 37 -2.52 6.17 20.72
N SER A 38 -2.26 6.45 21.99
CA SER A 38 -0.90 6.63 22.52
C SER A 38 -0.31 5.33 23.09
N HIS A 39 -1.15 4.31 23.32
CA HIS A 39 -0.72 3.04 23.90
C HIS A 39 -1.04 1.85 22.97
N PRO A 40 -0.13 0.87 22.80
CA PRO A 40 -0.33 -0.25 21.87
C PRO A 40 -1.59 -1.08 22.12
N GLU A 41 -1.92 -1.40 23.37
CA GLU A 41 -3.12 -2.19 23.69
C GLU A 41 -4.41 -1.43 23.39
N GLU A 42 -4.44 -0.12 23.65
CA GLU A 42 -5.56 0.73 23.26
C GLU A 42 -5.70 0.79 21.74
N TYR A 43 -4.58 0.94 21.03
CA TYR A 43 -4.55 0.97 19.56
C TYR A 43 -5.12 -0.33 18.97
N LYS A 44 -4.72 -1.47 19.51
CA LYS A 44 -5.22 -2.80 19.13
C LYS A 44 -6.73 -2.91 19.37
N ASN A 45 -7.21 -2.51 20.54
CA ASN A 45 -8.64 -2.56 20.86
C ASN A 45 -9.45 -1.64 19.94
N LEU A 46 -8.97 -0.41 19.70
CA LEU A 46 -9.60 0.52 18.75
C LEU A 46 -9.62 -0.03 17.32
N PHE A 47 -8.53 -0.64 16.87
CA PHE A 47 -8.46 -1.30 15.57
C PHE A 47 -9.53 -2.40 15.44
N LEU A 48 -9.65 -3.28 16.43
CA LEU A 48 -10.63 -4.35 16.40
C LEU A 48 -12.07 -3.82 16.40
N GLU A 49 -12.39 -2.85 17.26
CA GLU A 49 -13.75 -2.31 17.44
C GLU A 49 -14.19 -1.36 16.33
N ARG A 50 -13.27 -0.52 15.81
CA ARG A 50 -13.62 0.53 14.85
C ARG A 50 -13.39 0.11 13.41
N ILE A 51 -12.41 -0.77 13.15
CA ILE A 51 -11.99 -1.15 11.80
C ILE A 51 -12.41 -2.59 11.48
N TYR A 52 -11.88 -3.56 12.21
CA TYR A 52 -12.01 -4.97 11.83
C TYR A 52 -13.45 -5.49 11.96
N LYS A 53 -14.04 -5.41 13.16
CA LYS A 53 -15.40 -5.91 13.42
C LYS A 53 -16.46 -5.16 12.61
N LYS A 54 -16.27 -3.86 12.41
CA LYS A 54 -17.18 -2.99 11.62
C LYS A 54 -16.93 -3.04 10.11
N LYS A 55 -15.98 -3.84 9.64
CA LYS A 55 -15.60 -3.98 8.23
C LYS A 55 -15.31 -2.64 7.55
N LYS A 56 -14.62 -1.72 8.24
CA LYS A 56 -14.24 -0.40 7.71
C LYS A 56 -12.90 -0.47 6.97
N TYR A 57 -12.85 -1.34 5.97
CA TYR A 57 -11.69 -1.56 5.12
C TYR A 57 -12.13 -2.04 3.73
N ILE A 58 -11.35 -1.73 2.71
CA ILE A 58 -11.61 -2.11 1.31
C ILE A 58 -10.37 -2.75 0.69
N PRO A 59 -10.53 -3.64 -0.30
CA PRO A 59 -9.41 -4.21 -1.03
C PRO A 59 -8.54 -3.11 -1.65
N ILE A 60 -7.23 -3.36 -1.74
CA ILE A 60 -6.34 -2.48 -2.50
C ILE A 60 -6.73 -2.53 -3.98
N THR A 61 -7.02 -1.36 -4.54
CA THR A 61 -7.33 -1.14 -5.96
C THR A 61 -6.07 -0.74 -6.72
N ALA A 62 -6.12 -0.75 -8.05
CA ALA A 62 -5.07 -0.23 -8.91
C ALA A 62 -4.73 1.23 -8.58
N LYS A 63 -5.74 2.05 -8.27
CA LYS A 63 -5.55 3.45 -7.86
C LYS A 63 -4.75 3.56 -6.56
N HIS A 64 -5.04 2.70 -5.57
CA HIS A 64 -4.25 2.64 -4.34
C HIS A 64 -2.83 2.18 -4.62
N ALA A 65 -2.65 1.12 -5.42
CA ALA A 65 -1.33 0.60 -5.77
C ALA A 65 -0.47 1.63 -6.54
N CYS A 66 -1.06 2.33 -7.51
CA CYS A 66 -0.44 3.44 -8.24
C CYS A 66 0.13 4.50 -7.30
N LYS A 67 -0.71 4.96 -6.35
CA LYS A 67 -0.31 5.95 -5.35
C LYS A 67 0.77 5.43 -4.41
N LEU A 68 0.64 4.18 -3.94
CA LEU A 68 1.60 3.55 -3.02
C LEU A 68 2.97 3.37 -3.66
N GLN A 69 3.03 3.07 -4.96
CA GLN A 69 4.27 2.98 -5.71
C GLN A 69 4.88 4.36 -6.07
N GLY A 70 4.20 5.45 -5.75
CA GLY A 70 4.69 6.82 -5.98
C GLY A 70 4.50 7.31 -7.42
N PHE A 71 3.63 6.68 -8.22
CA PHE A 71 3.32 7.16 -9.56
C PHE A 71 2.54 8.49 -9.51
N PRO A 72 2.68 9.36 -10.53
CA PRO A 72 1.90 10.58 -10.67
C PRO A 72 0.39 10.33 -10.64
N THR A 73 -0.38 11.32 -10.18
CA THR A 73 -1.85 11.23 -10.10
C THR A 73 -2.53 11.12 -11.46
N ASN A 74 -1.87 11.60 -12.51
CA ASN A 74 -2.29 11.53 -13.90
C ASN A 74 -1.61 10.39 -14.68
N PHE A 75 -0.98 9.43 -13.99
CA PHE A 75 -0.39 8.26 -14.66
C PHE A 75 -1.48 7.40 -15.31
N GLU A 76 -1.34 7.14 -16.60
CA GLU A 76 -2.24 6.26 -17.34
C GLU A 76 -1.85 4.80 -17.12
N TYR A 77 -2.81 3.98 -16.73
CA TYR A 77 -2.65 2.54 -16.52
C TYR A 77 -3.85 1.78 -17.08
N HIS A 78 -3.67 0.48 -17.21
CA HIS A 78 -4.66 -0.40 -17.80
C HIS A 78 -6.04 -0.28 -17.11
N GLU A 79 -7.12 -0.20 -17.88
CA GLU A 79 -8.49 0.04 -17.35
C GLU A 79 -8.95 -1.07 -16.40
N ARG A 80 -8.58 -2.32 -16.69
CA ARG A 80 -8.83 -3.45 -15.80
C ARG A 80 -7.97 -3.42 -14.54
N ASP A 81 -8.61 -3.35 -13.38
CA ASP A 81 -7.99 -3.25 -12.05
C ASP A 81 -7.03 -4.41 -11.74
N ASP A 82 -7.39 -5.64 -12.11
CA ASP A 82 -6.57 -6.84 -11.88
C ASP A 82 -5.23 -6.79 -12.64
N ILE A 83 -5.27 -6.36 -13.90
CA ILE A 83 -4.08 -6.21 -14.74
C ILE A 83 -3.22 -5.05 -14.23
N ALA A 84 -3.83 -3.89 -13.96
CA ALA A 84 -3.12 -2.73 -13.46
C ALA A 84 -2.44 -3.00 -12.11
N ARG A 85 -3.13 -3.68 -11.17
CA ARG A 85 -2.53 -4.11 -9.90
C ARG A 85 -1.35 -5.04 -10.11
N LYS A 86 -1.42 -5.96 -11.06
CA LYS A 86 -0.30 -6.84 -11.40
C LYS A 86 0.90 -6.04 -11.93
N HIS A 87 0.68 -5.06 -12.78
CA HIS A 87 1.74 -4.17 -13.27
C HIS A 87 2.38 -3.38 -12.13
N PHE A 88 1.56 -2.74 -11.28
CA PHE A 88 2.08 -2.02 -10.12
C PHE A 88 2.80 -2.93 -9.13
N GLY A 89 2.34 -4.17 -8.93
CA GLY A 89 3.00 -5.14 -8.05
C GLY A 89 4.34 -5.69 -8.60
N ASN A 90 4.60 -5.52 -9.90
CA ASN A 90 5.89 -5.85 -10.54
C ASN A 90 6.79 -4.61 -10.70
N ALA A 91 6.24 -3.41 -10.56
CA ALA A 91 6.99 -2.17 -10.69
C ALA A 91 7.87 -1.92 -9.46
N VAL A 92 9.01 -1.27 -9.71
CA VAL A 92 9.85 -0.71 -8.64
C VAL A 92 9.25 0.63 -8.20
N PRO A 93 9.18 0.94 -6.89
CA PRO A 93 8.69 2.23 -6.42
C PRO A 93 9.46 3.41 -7.03
N ILE A 94 8.75 4.45 -7.45
CA ILE A 94 9.34 5.63 -8.12
C ILE A 94 10.42 6.31 -7.27
N ALA A 95 10.20 6.42 -5.95
CA ALA A 95 11.17 7.02 -5.04
C ALA A 95 12.51 6.27 -5.00
N VAL A 96 12.49 4.94 -5.17
CA VAL A 96 13.72 4.12 -5.22
C VAL A 96 14.47 4.40 -6.53
N VAL A 97 13.74 4.43 -7.66
CA VAL A 97 14.33 4.74 -8.97
C VAL A 97 14.93 6.15 -8.96
N GLU A 98 14.23 7.13 -8.42
CA GLU A 98 14.70 8.52 -8.31
C GLU A 98 15.99 8.61 -7.50
N TYR A 99 16.02 7.97 -6.32
CA TYR A 99 17.20 7.97 -5.46
C TYR A 99 18.42 7.36 -6.16
N ILE A 100 18.27 6.16 -6.74
CA ILE A 100 19.36 5.47 -7.43
C ILE A 100 19.85 6.30 -8.62
N THR A 101 18.93 6.91 -9.38
CA THR A 101 19.28 7.73 -10.54
C THR A 101 20.09 8.96 -10.13
N LYS A 102 19.72 9.63 -9.03
CA LYS A 102 20.48 10.78 -8.50
C LYS A 102 21.91 10.39 -8.10
N GLU A 103 22.07 9.27 -7.40
CA GLU A 103 23.40 8.78 -7.00
C GLU A 103 24.24 8.34 -8.21
N LEU A 104 23.59 7.76 -9.22
CA LEU A 104 24.25 7.40 -10.47
C LEU A 104 24.76 8.64 -11.21
N LEU A 105 23.94 9.69 -11.35
CA LEU A 105 24.33 10.93 -12.04
C LEU A 105 25.53 11.61 -11.35
N LYS A 106 25.54 11.66 -10.01
CA LYS A 106 26.70 12.16 -9.25
C LYS A 106 27.99 11.39 -9.56
N THR A 107 27.87 10.07 -9.76
CA THR A 107 29.01 9.20 -10.05
C THR A 107 29.49 9.35 -11.49
N LEU A 108 28.58 9.67 -12.41
CA LEU A 108 28.88 9.84 -13.84
C LEU A 108 29.38 11.25 -14.20
N GLU A 109 29.52 12.17 -13.22
CA GLU A 109 29.92 13.58 -13.41
C GLU A 109 29.09 14.32 -14.47
N VAL A 110 27.79 14.00 -14.58
CA VAL A 110 26.83 14.70 -15.45
C VAL A 110 26.01 15.71 -14.65
#